data_AF-A0A7Y0ZY71-F1
#
_entry.id   AF-A0A7Y0ZY71-F1
#
_cell.length_a   1.000
_cell.length_b   1.000
_cell.length_c   1.000
_cell.angle_alpha   90.00
_cell.angle_beta   90.00
_cell.angle_gamma   90.00
#
_symmetry.space_group_name_H-M   'P 1'
#
loop_
_entity.id
_entity.type
_entity.pdbx_description
1 polymer ?
#
loop_
_entity_poly.entity_id
_entity_poly.type
_entity_poly.pdbx_seq_one_letter_code
_entity_poly.pdbx_strand_id
1 'polypeptide(L)'
;MAHANQSQEATTYFNLHTVGIGYLNRVREVQVRRGQPFMACDIAALHGATDAVEYTRFDCKVAGGEAERLIRLYMDAVKAEKKVLLSFRIGDLWIDPFLYEKGAKQGQPGASLKGRLLYIDWIKVNGTFEYKAPARQEATAPAEQAPDGEPSPPSADAEAEDTDNPTESWIEPESPPTPRAARRVATRTVQSA
;
A
#
# COMPACT_ATOMS: atom_id res chain seq x y z
N MET A 1 47.42 21.07 4.77
CA MET A 1 46.80 20.43 5.95
C MET A 1 45.29 20.47 5.75
N ALA A 2 44.67 19.29 5.78
CA ALA A 2 43.26 18.95 6.00
C ALA A 2 42.15 19.81 5.36
N HIS A 3 41.51 19.29 4.30
CA HIS A 3 40.11 19.61 4.00
C HIS A 3 39.22 18.79 4.95
N ALA A 4 38.43 19.47 5.75
CA ALA A 4 37.47 18.86 6.66
C ALA A 4 36.40 18.09 5.88
N ASN A 5 36.33 16.78 6.11
CA ASN A 5 35.24 15.93 5.66
C ASN A 5 34.01 16.24 6.53
N GLN A 6 33.12 17.13 6.05
CA GLN A 6 31.81 17.31 6.68
C GLN A 6 30.98 16.05 6.43
N SER A 7 30.90 15.21 7.45
CA SER A 7 29.89 14.16 7.55
C SER A 7 28.51 14.80 7.41
N GLN A 8 27.87 14.63 6.26
CA GLN A 8 26.46 14.96 6.08
C GLN A 8 25.66 14.12 7.08
N GLU A 9 25.08 14.78 8.08
CA GLU A 9 24.13 14.15 8.97
C GLU A 9 22.98 13.59 8.13
N ALA A 10 22.89 12.26 8.09
CA ALA A 10 21.85 11.59 7.34
C ALA A 10 20.52 11.88 8.04
N THR A 11 19.73 12.80 7.49
CA THR A 11 18.37 13.04 7.98
C THR A 11 17.57 11.75 7.83
N THR A 12 17.08 11.24 8.95
CA THR A 12 16.21 10.07 9.00
C THR A 12 14.77 10.49 8.75
N TYR A 13 14.03 9.66 8.01
CA TYR A 13 12.62 9.90 7.68
C TYR A 13 11.82 8.65 8.02
N PHE A 14 10.57 8.85 8.44
CA PHE A 14 9.61 7.75 8.54
C PHE A 14 9.11 7.39 7.14
N ASN A 15 8.96 6.09 6.89
CA ASN A 15 8.45 5.59 5.62
C ASN A 15 7.00 5.16 5.74
N LEU A 16 6.16 5.61 4.81
CA LEU A 16 4.83 5.06 4.58
C LEU A 16 4.88 4.25 3.28
N HIS A 17 4.79 2.93 3.38
CA HIS A 17 4.86 2.04 2.22
C HIS A 17 3.60 1.19 2.06
N THR A 18 3.24 0.93 0.82
CA THR A 18 2.25 -0.06 0.41
C THR A 18 2.91 -1.01 -0.58
N VAL A 19 2.86 -2.30 -0.27
CA VAL A 19 3.42 -3.37 -1.09
C VAL A 19 2.30 -4.26 -1.59
N GLY A 20 2.45 -4.81 -2.78
CA GLY A 20 1.44 -5.69 -3.35
C GLY A 20 1.78 -6.13 -4.76
N ILE A 21 0.83 -6.83 -5.37
CA ILE A 21 0.88 -7.23 -6.78
C ILE A 21 -0.20 -6.50 -7.56
N GLY A 22 0.10 -6.13 -8.80
CA GLY A 22 -0.77 -5.27 -9.57
C GLY A 22 -0.52 -5.35 -11.06
N TYR A 23 -1.57 -5.10 -11.85
CA TYR A 23 -1.41 -4.93 -13.29
C TYR A 23 -0.93 -3.51 -13.60
N LEU A 24 0.14 -3.43 -14.38
CA LEU A 24 0.68 -2.17 -14.88
C LEU A 24 -0.14 -1.68 -16.07
N ASN A 25 -0.62 -0.45 -15.96
CA ASN A 25 -1.47 0.20 -16.94
C ASN A 25 -1.00 1.65 -17.20
N ARG A 26 -1.45 2.22 -18.31
CA ARG A 26 -1.38 3.67 -18.61
C ARG A 26 0.00 4.30 -18.32
N VAL A 27 1.06 3.64 -18.79
CA VAL A 27 2.43 4.14 -18.70
C VAL A 27 2.59 5.35 -19.63
N ARG A 28 3.05 6.47 -19.07
CA ARG A 28 3.19 7.75 -19.79
C ARG A 28 4.36 8.56 -19.26
N GLU A 29 4.97 9.34 -20.14
CA GLU A 29 5.86 10.40 -19.73
C GLU A 29 5.06 11.68 -19.52
N VAL A 30 5.20 12.29 -18.34
CA VAL A 30 4.48 13.51 -17.97
C VAL A 30 5.45 14.67 -18.09
N GLN A 31 5.13 15.57 -19.02
CA GLN A 31 5.84 16.84 -19.18
C GLN A 31 5.40 17.81 -18.08
N VAL A 32 6.37 18.38 -17.37
CA VAL A 32 6.12 19.40 -16.33
C VAL A 32 6.50 20.78 -16.83
N ARG A 33 5.75 21.80 -16.39
CA ARG A 33 6.03 23.20 -16.77
C ARG A 33 7.40 23.68 -16.27
N ARG A 34 7.87 23.13 -15.15
CA ARG A 34 9.17 23.43 -14.54
C ARG A 34 9.74 22.12 -13.99
N GLY A 35 10.94 21.76 -14.44
CA GLY A 35 11.63 20.53 -14.04
C GLY A 35 11.78 19.52 -15.18
N GLN A 36 12.37 18.38 -14.85
CA GLN A 36 12.54 17.29 -15.80
C GLN A 36 11.23 16.50 -15.97
N PRO A 37 10.95 16.00 -17.19
CA PRO A 37 9.85 15.07 -17.42
C PRO A 37 10.02 13.84 -16.52
N PHE A 38 8.91 13.22 -16.14
CA PHE A 38 8.95 12.02 -15.32
C PHE A 38 7.99 10.95 -15.83
N MET A 39 8.31 9.69 -15.56
CA MET A 39 7.41 8.59 -15.87
C MET A 39 6.29 8.48 -14.84
N ALA A 40 5.07 8.28 -15.30
CA ALA A 40 3.91 7.95 -14.48
C ALA A 40 3.25 6.67 -15.00
N CYS A 41 2.62 5.93 -14.09
CA CYS A 41 1.89 4.72 -14.44
C CYS A 41 0.71 4.51 -13.51
N ASP A 42 -0.30 3.82 -14.01
CA ASP A 42 -1.44 3.39 -13.22
C ASP A 42 -1.23 1.92 -12.83
N ILE A 43 -1.38 1.59 -11.55
CA ILE A 43 -1.32 0.21 -11.06
C ILE A 43 -2.70 -0.19 -10.58
N ALA A 44 -3.26 -1.25 -11.17
CA ALA A 44 -4.47 -1.90 -10.66
C ALA A 44 -4.03 -3.00 -9.69
N ALA A 45 -3.90 -2.64 -8.41
CA ALA A 45 -3.48 -3.54 -7.34
C ALA A 45 -4.58 -4.53 -7.00
N LEU A 46 -4.22 -5.80 -6.89
CA LEU A 46 -5.15 -6.88 -6.58
C LEU A 46 -5.35 -6.98 -5.07
N HIS A 47 -6.59 -7.20 -4.64
CA HIS A 47 -6.95 -7.61 -3.29
C HIS A 47 -8.23 -8.46 -3.31
N GLY A 48 -8.68 -8.91 -2.13
CA GLY A 48 -9.85 -9.78 -2.01
C GLY A 48 -9.53 -11.25 -2.24
N ALA A 49 -10.56 -12.06 -2.45
CA ALA A 49 -10.43 -13.49 -2.63
C ALA A 49 -9.94 -13.86 -4.04
N THR A 50 -9.31 -15.02 -4.19
CA THR A 50 -8.74 -15.45 -5.48
C THR A 50 -9.80 -15.73 -6.56
N ASP A 51 -11.02 -16.08 -6.15
CA ASP A 51 -12.19 -16.30 -7.00
C ASP A 51 -13.07 -15.05 -7.17
N ALA A 52 -12.83 -14.00 -6.36
CA ALA A 52 -13.51 -12.71 -6.41
C ALA A 52 -12.49 -11.57 -6.25
N VAL A 53 -11.61 -11.45 -7.25
CA VAL A 53 -10.53 -10.44 -7.23
C VAL A 53 -11.11 -9.04 -7.35
N GLU A 54 -10.70 -8.18 -6.44
CA GLU A 54 -10.99 -6.75 -6.43
C GLU A 54 -9.75 -5.94 -6.82
N TYR A 55 -9.97 -4.69 -7.25
CA TYR A 55 -8.92 -3.81 -7.72
C TYR A 55 -8.97 -2.45 -7.06
N THR A 56 -7.83 -2.03 -6.50
CA THR A 56 -7.58 -0.65 -6.10
C THR A 56 -6.61 -0.01 -7.10
N ARG A 57 -6.99 1.13 -7.67
CA ARG A 57 -6.17 1.85 -8.65
C ARG A 57 -5.29 2.88 -7.97
N PHE A 58 -4.00 2.84 -8.29
CA PHE A 58 -3.01 3.85 -7.90
C PHE A 58 -2.49 4.57 -9.14
N ASP A 59 -2.51 5.90 -9.15
CA ASP A 59 -1.77 6.71 -10.13
C ASP A 59 -0.41 7.10 -9.53
N CYS A 60 0.65 6.47 -10.02
CA CYS A 60 1.97 6.58 -9.45
C CYS A 60 2.89 7.45 -10.29
N LYS A 61 3.59 8.38 -9.63
CA LYS A 61 4.84 8.92 -10.16
C LYS A 61 5.95 7.89 -9.95
N VAL A 62 6.68 7.54 -11.00
CA VAL A 62 7.82 6.62 -10.86
C VAL A 62 9.01 7.39 -10.31
N ALA A 63 9.51 6.96 -9.15
CA ALA A 63 10.55 7.66 -8.40
C ALA A 63 11.81 6.80 -8.18
N GLY A 64 11.71 5.48 -8.24
CA GLY A 64 12.88 4.60 -8.19
C GLY A 64 13.60 4.54 -9.53
N GLY A 65 14.93 4.70 -9.55
CA GLY A 65 15.70 4.67 -10.81
C GLY A 65 15.57 3.35 -11.57
N GLU A 66 15.68 2.21 -10.86
CA GLU A 66 15.48 0.89 -11.47
C GLU A 66 14.01 0.66 -11.87
N ALA A 67 13.07 1.16 -11.05
CA ALA A 67 11.66 1.09 -11.40
C ALA A 67 11.37 1.89 -12.68
N GLU A 68 11.96 3.07 -12.87
CA GLU A 68 11.83 3.86 -14.09
C GLU A 68 12.35 3.12 -15.31
N ARG A 69 13.55 2.53 -15.21
CA ARG A 69 14.14 1.72 -16.29
C ARG A 69 13.19 0.60 -16.73
N LEU A 70 12.64 -0.14 -15.77
CA LEU A 70 11.71 -1.24 -16.04
C LEU A 70 10.39 -0.73 -16.65
N ILE A 71 9.82 0.34 -16.10
CA ILE A 71 8.58 0.93 -16.62
C ILE A 71 8.74 1.38 -18.08
N ARG A 72 9.89 1.96 -18.44
CA ARG A 72 10.21 2.31 -19.83
C ARG A 72 10.36 1.04 -20.70
N LEU A 73 11.05 0.02 -20.21
CA LEU A 73 11.26 -1.24 -20.94
C LEU A 73 9.95 -1.97 -21.27
N TYR A 74 8.99 -2.00 -20.35
CA TYR A 74 7.69 -2.66 -20.54
C TYR A 74 6.59 -1.72 -21.06
N MET A 75 6.91 -0.46 -21.38
CA MET A 75 5.94 0.51 -21.90
C MET A 75 5.26 0.00 -23.17
N ASP A 76 6.01 -0.58 -24.10
CA ASP A 76 5.46 -1.07 -25.37
C ASP A 76 4.62 -2.34 -25.18
N ALA A 77 4.94 -3.17 -24.17
CA ALA A 77 4.09 -4.30 -23.81
C ALA A 77 2.72 -3.82 -23.29
N VAL A 78 2.70 -2.76 -22.47
CA VAL A 78 1.46 -2.15 -21.98
C VAL A 78 0.69 -1.48 -23.12
N LYS A 79 1.36 -0.76 -24.03
CA LYS A 79 0.72 -0.18 -25.23
C LYS A 79 0.11 -1.23 -26.15
N ALA A 80 0.75 -2.40 -26.25
CA ALA A 80 0.24 -3.55 -26.98
C ALA A 80 -0.82 -4.35 -26.20
N GLU A 81 -1.37 -3.80 -25.12
CA GLU A 81 -2.41 -4.40 -24.27
C GLU A 81 -2.04 -5.78 -23.72
N LYS A 82 -0.75 -6.08 -23.57
CA LYS A 82 -0.29 -7.31 -22.91
C LYS A 82 -0.55 -7.22 -21.40
N LYS A 83 -0.84 -8.36 -20.78
CA LYS A 83 -1.04 -8.45 -19.33
C LYS A 83 0.31 -8.36 -18.62
N VAL A 84 0.69 -7.16 -18.20
CA VAL A 84 1.90 -6.93 -17.39
C VAL A 84 1.53 -6.93 -15.92
N LEU A 85 1.86 -8.01 -15.21
CA LEU A 85 1.66 -8.17 -13.76
C LEU A 85 3.00 -7.96 -13.06
N LEU A 86 3.03 -7.19 -11.98
CA LEU A 86 4.25 -6.92 -11.24
C LEU A 86 4.03 -6.94 -9.74
N SER A 87 5.11 -7.15 -8.99
CA SER A 87 5.18 -6.85 -7.54
C SER A 87 5.79 -5.48 -7.34
N PHE A 88 5.16 -4.64 -6.52
CA PHE A 88 5.54 -3.23 -6.35
C PHE A 88 5.71 -2.83 -4.89
N ARG A 89 6.45 -1.74 -4.70
CA ARG A 89 6.41 -0.90 -3.49
C ARG A 89 6.08 0.53 -3.87
N ILE A 90 4.95 1.01 -3.39
CA ILE A 90 4.52 2.40 -3.48
C ILE A 90 4.82 3.07 -2.14
N GLY A 91 5.40 4.27 -2.19
CA GLY A 91 5.60 5.10 -1.01
C GLY A 91 4.78 6.38 -1.08
N ASP A 92 4.60 6.99 0.09
CA ASP A 92 3.95 8.28 0.28
C ASP A 92 2.57 8.27 -0.41
N LEU A 93 1.58 7.53 0.10
CA LEU A 93 0.23 7.56 -0.49
C LEU A 93 -0.50 8.85 -0.11
N TRP A 94 -1.19 9.45 -1.08
CA TRP A 94 -2.12 10.55 -0.83
C TRP A 94 -3.33 10.48 -1.76
N ILE A 95 -4.42 11.13 -1.34
CA ILE A 95 -5.63 11.25 -2.15
C ILE A 95 -5.62 12.60 -2.86
N ASP A 96 -5.87 12.58 -4.16
CA ASP A 96 -6.03 13.78 -4.98
C ASP A 96 -7.50 13.92 -5.42
N PRO A 97 -8.28 14.81 -4.78
CA PRO A 97 -9.65 15.06 -5.17
C PRO A 97 -9.72 15.83 -6.49
N PHE A 98 -10.65 15.47 -7.34
CA PHE A 98 -10.86 16.14 -8.63
C PHE A 98 -12.34 16.20 -8.98
N LEU A 99 -12.70 17.04 -9.95
CA LEU A 99 -14.03 17.04 -10.55
C LEU A 99 -13.95 16.37 -11.92
N TYR A 100 -14.90 15.48 -12.21
CA TYR A 100 -15.00 14.93 -13.55
C TYR A 100 -15.39 16.04 -14.53
N GLU A 101 -14.51 16.34 -15.49
CA GLU A 101 -14.78 17.39 -16.48
C GLU A 101 -15.65 16.90 -17.64
N LYS A 102 -15.70 15.58 -17.87
CA LYS A 102 -16.34 14.95 -19.03
C LYS A 102 -17.01 13.63 -18.66
N GLY A 103 -17.95 13.19 -19.51
CA GLY A 103 -18.64 11.91 -19.38
C GLY A 103 -19.87 11.97 -18.47
N ALA A 104 -20.49 10.81 -18.23
CA ALA A 104 -21.75 10.71 -17.48
C ALA A 104 -21.68 11.23 -16.03
N LYS A 105 -20.46 11.29 -15.45
CA LYS A 105 -20.22 11.79 -14.10
C LYS A 105 -19.75 13.25 -14.07
N GLN A 106 -19.86 13.99 -15.18
CA GLN A 106 -19.40 15.37 -15.26
C GLN A 106 -19.96 16.22 -14.11
N GLY A 107 -19.08 17.01 -13.48
CA GLY A 107 -19.40 17.87 -12.34
C GLY A 107 -19.43 17.15 -10.98
N GLN A 108 -19.34 15.81 -10.93
CA GLN A 108 -19.30 15.07 -9.67
C GLN A 108 -17.88 15.07 -9.08
N PRO A 109 -17.75 15.01 -7.74
CA PRO A 109 -16.47 14.79 -7.09
C PRO A 109 -15.95 13.38 -7.34
N GLY A 110 -14.66 13.29 -7.65
CA GLY A 110 -13.88 12.07 -7.73
C GLY A 110 -12.63 12.19 -6.84
N ALA A 111 -12.00 11.05 -6.58
CA ALA A 111 -10.75 10.99 -5.83
C ALA A 111 -9.83 9.99 -6.52
N SER A 112 -8.58 10.39 -6.75
CA SER A 112 -7.52 9.51 -7.26
C SER A 112 -6.58 9.17 -6.13
N LEU A 113 -6.30 7.88 -5.94
CA LEU A 113 -5.25 7.46 -5.02
C LEU A 113 -3.91 7.58 -5.73
N LYS A 114 -3.03 8.41 -5.20
CA LYS A 114 -1.73 8.71 -5.77
C LYS A 114 -0.61 8.26 -4.85
N GLY A 115 0.55 8.04 -5.44
CA GLY A 115 1.75 7.72 -4.69
C GLY A 115 3.00 7.72 -5.55
N ARG A 116 4.09 7.23 -4.98
CA ARG A 116 5.38 7.10 -5.66
C ARG A 116 5.74 5.64 -5.86
N LEU A 117 5.92 5.18 -7.09
CA LEU A 117 6.46 3.86 -7.35
C LEU A 117 7.95 3.87 -7.05
N LEU A 118 8.34 3.22 -5.96
CA LEU A 118 9.72 3.20 -5.46
C LEU A 118 10.50 1.99 -5.97
N TYR A 119 9.83 0.85 -6.13
CA TYR A 119 10.49 -0.40 -6.44
C TYR A 119 9.56 -1.40 -7.14
N ILE A 120 10.16 -2.23 -7.99
CA ILE A 120 9.52 -3.38 -8.63
C ILE A 120 10.38 -4.59 -8.32
N ASP A 121 9.79 -5.61 -7.70
CA ASP A 121 10.50 -6.83 -7.31
C ASP A 121 10.55 -7.83 -8.48
N TRP A 122 9.43 -8.06 -9.17
CA TRP A 122 9.40 -8.92 -10.34
C TRP A 122 8.32 -8.47 -11.32
N ILE A 123 8.45 -8.91 -12.57
CA ILE A 123 7.49 -8.64 -13.65
C ILE A 123 7.18 -9.94 -14.38
N LYS A 124 5.89 -10.14 -14.64
CA LYS A 124 5.35 -11.17 -15.54
C LYS A 124 4.63 -10.50 -16.71
N VAL A 125 4.87 -11.00 -17.91
CA VAL A 125 4.12 -10.60 -19.10
C VAL A 125 3.36 -11.81 -19.63
N ASN A 126 2.03 -11.70 -19.69
CA ASN A 126 1.13 -12.80 -20.10
C ASN A 126 1.36 -14.10 -19.30
N GLY A 127 1.73 -13.99 -18.02
CA GLY A 127 1.99 -15.11 -17.12
C GLY A 127 3.44 -15.60 -17.08
N THR A 128 4.28 -15.22 -18.04
CA THR A 128 5.71 -15.58 -18.08
C THR A 128 6.54 -14.62 -17.24
N PHE A 129 7.43 -15.14 -16.39
CA PHE A 129 8.38 -14.32 -15.64
C PHE A 129 9.46 -13.75 -16.57
N GLU A 130 9.55 -12.43 -16.64
CA GLU A 130 10.50 -11.72 -17.51
C GLU A 130 11.58 -11.00 -16.71
N TYR A 131 11.28 -10.63 -15.45
CA TYR A 131 12.22 -9.95 -14.57
C TYR A 131 12.02 -10.38 -13.12
N LYS A 132 13.13 -10.50 -12.38
CA LYS A 132 13.19 -10.63 -10.93
C LYS A 132 14.40 -9.85 -10.41
N ALA A 133 14.18 -9.01 -9.42
CA ALA A 133 15.21 -8.20 -8.82
C ALA A 133 16.12 -9.05 -7.92
N PRO A 134 17.40 -8.67 -7.76
CA PRO A 134 18.28 -9.29 -6.79
C PRO A 134 17.76 -9.04 -5.37
N ALA A 135 18.03 -9.99 -4.46
CA ALA A 135 17.62 -9.89 -3.06
C ALA A 135 18.15 -8.58 -2.45
N ARG A 136 17.23 -7.70 -2.06
CA ARG A 136 17.56 -6.46 -1.37
C ARG A 136 17.74 -6.80 0.11
N GLN A 137 18.90 -6.47 0.68
CA GLN A 137 19.02 -6.33 2.13
C GLN A 137 18.13 -5.16 2.51
N GLU A 138 16.96 -5.43 3.07
CA GLU A 138 16.21 -4.39 3.74
C GLU A 138 17.11 -3.91 4.89
N ALA A 139 17.41 -2.62 4.92
CA ALA A 139 18.03 -2.01 6.07
C ALA A 139 16.99 -2.10 7.20
N THR A 140 17.01 -3.22 7.93
CA THR A 140 16.34 -3.36 9.21
C THR A 140 16.80 -2.16 10.04
N ALA A 141 15.84 -1.32 10.45
CA ALA A 141 16.11 -0.31 11.46
C ALA A 141 16.84 -0.98 12.63
N PRO A 142 17.86 -0.35 13.25
CA PRO A 142 18.61 -1.00 14.32
C PRO A 142 17.62 -1.51 15.37
N ALA A 143 17.54 -2.83 15.53
CA ALA A 143 16.88 -3.43 16.67
C ALA A 143 17.62 -2.89 17.90
N GLU A 144 16.89 -2.15 18.72
CA GLU A 144 17.36 -1.64 20.00
C GLU A 144 17.92 -2.83 20.79
N GLN A 145 19.24 -2.86 20.98
CA GLN A 145 19.90 -3.86 21.80
C GLN A 145 19.41 -3.65 23.24
N ALA A 146 18.57 -4.57 23.72
CA ALA A 146 18.35 -4.70 25.15
C ALA A 146 19.70 -5.04 25.80
N PRO A 147 20.17 -4.29 26.81
CA PRO A 147 21.37 -4.67 27.55
C PRO A 147 21.02 -5.86 28.45
N ASP A 148 21.62 -7.01 28.16
CA ASP A 148 21.70 -8.15 29.05
C ASP A 148 22.64 -7.83 30.23
N GLY A 149 22.17 -8.11 31.44
CA GLY A 149 22.98 -8.64 32.54
C GLY A 149 23.55 -7.65 33.55
N GLU A 150 23.06 -7.74 34.81
CA GLU A 150 23.83 -8.04 36.05
C GLU A 150 23.02 -7.64 37.31
N PRO A 151 23.34 -8.16 38.52
CA PRO A 151 23.10 -9.51 39.01
C PRO A 151 22.17 -9.52 40.24
N SER A 152 21.63 -10.69 40.59
CA SER A 152 20.90 -10.89 41.85
C SER A 152 21.78 -10.66 43.09
N PRO A 153 21.24 -10.13 44.19
CA PRO A 153 21.77 -10.38 45.53
C PRO A 153 20.88 -11.39 46.31
N PRO A 154 21.45 -12.04 47.34
CA PRO A 154 20.98 -13.30 47.90
C PRO A 154 19.95 -13.15 49.04
N SER A 155 19.34 -14.30 49.32
CA SER A 155 18.29 -14.64 50.28
C SER A 155 18.51 -14.20 51.74
N ALA A 156 17.42 -13.90 52.44
CA ALA A 156 17.21 -14.26 53.86
C ALA A 156 15.71 -14.26 54.20
N ASP A 157 15.27 -15.34 54.86
CA ASP A 157 13.90 -15.69 55.25
C ASP A 157 13.23 -14.71 56.24
N ALA A 158 11.90 -14.57 56.15
CA ALA A 158 11.00 -14.51 57.31
C ALA A 158 9.52 -14.65 56.87
N GLU A 159 8.83 -15.54 57.57
CA GLU A 159 7.42 -15.90 57.51
C GLU A 159 6.47 -14.71 57.75
N ALA A 160 5.29 -14.70 57.09
CA ALA A 160 3.97 -14.65 57.74
C ALA A 160 2.85 -14.26 56.77
N GLU A 161 1.67 -14.76 57.12
CA GLU A 161 0.36 -14.79 56.48
C GLU A 161 -0.24 -13.44 56.03
N ASP A 162 -1.12 -13.51 55.03
CA ASP A 162 -2.57 -13.23 55.14
C ASP A 162 -3.15 -12.23 54.13
N THR A 163 -4.24 -12.65 53.48
CA THR A 163 -5.28 -11.86 52.76
C THR A 163 -4.82 -10.94 51.62
N ASP A 164 -5.54 -10.66 50.54
CA ASP A 164 -6.96 -10.73 50.19
C ASP A 164 -7.01 -10.73 48.64
N ASN A 165 -7.94 -11.45 48.05
CA ASN A 165 -8.22 -11.39 46.61
C ASN A 165 -9.59 -10.74 46.42
N PRO A 166 -9.71 -9.75 45.52
CA PRO A 166 -10.93 -9.69 44.73
C PRO A 166 -10.64 -9.61 43.22
N THR A 167 -10.99 -10.71 42.58
CA THR A 167 -11.65 -10.87 41.28
C THR A 167 -12.54 -9.69 40.89
N GLU A 168 -12.35 -9.13 39.68
CA GLU A 168 -13.42 -8.63 38.80
C GLU A 168 -12.96 -8.83 37.33
N SER A 169 -13.27 -9.98 36.72
CA SER A 169 -14.45 -10.28 35.89
C SER A 169 -14.72 -9.28 34.75
N TRP A 170 -14.27 -9.69 33.56
CA TRP A 170 -14.69 -9.22 32.26
C TRP A 170 -16.22 -9.28 32.08
N ILE A 171 -16.79 -8.24 31.46
CA ILE A 171 -18.16 -8.24 30.90
C ILE A 171 -18.06 -7.76 29.45
N GLU A 172 -18.31 -8.67 28.50
CA GLU A 172 -18.58 -8.34 27.10
C GLU A 172 -20.02 -7.82 26.94
N PRO A 173 -20.28 -6.78 26.13
CA PRO A 173 -21.64 -6.45 25.71
C PRO A 173 -22.03 -7.14 24.39
N GLU A 174 -23.11 -7.93 24.46
CA GLU A 174 -23.84 -8.54 23.34
C GLU A 174 -24.38 -7.53 22.31
N SER A 175 -24.44 -7.96 21.05
CA SER A 175 -24.99 -7.21 19.91
C SER A 175 -26.50 -7.46 19.73
N PRO A 176 -27.30 -6.46 19.31
CA PRO A 176 -28.74 -6.64 19.11
C PRO A 176 -29.09 -7.28 17.74
N PRO A 177 -30.24 -7.99 17.64
CA PRO A 177 -30.62 -8.75 16.45
C PRO A 177 -31.26 -7.90 15.33
N THR A 178 -31.05 -8.34 14.09
CA THR A 178 -31.58 -7.73 12.86
C THR A 178 -33.02 -8.18 12.55
N PRO A 179 -33.92 -7.29 12.09
CA PRO A 179 -35.24 -7.68 11.61
C PRO A 179 -35.26 -8.07 10.13
N ARG A 180 -35.77 -9.29 9.95
CA ARG A 180 -36.28 -10.04 8.80
C ARG A 180 -36.92 -9.23 7.65
N ALA A 181 -36.54 -9.60 6.43
CA ALA A 181 -36.99 -9.08 5.14
C ALA A 181 -38.52 -9.14 4.91
N ALA A 182 -39.10 -8.00 4.53
CA ALA A 182 -40.46 -7.90 4.00
C ALA A 182 -40.44 -7.87 2.46
N ARG A 183 -41.04 -8.91 1.89
CA ARG A 183 -41.29 -9.14 0.47
C ARG A 183 -42.28 -8.08 -0.07
N ARG A 184 -41.84 -7.19 -0.98
CA ARG A 184 -42.74 -6.32 -1.74
C ARG A 184 -43.20 -7.00 -3.03
N VAL A 185 -44.52 -7.10 -3.19
CA VAL A 185 -45.22 -7.55 -4.39
C VAL A 185 -45.17 -6.43 -5.44
N ALA A 186 -44.68 -6.73 -6.64
CA ALA A 186 -44.73 -5.82 -7.78
C ALA A 186 -46.11 -5.89 -8.45
N THR A 187 -46.89 -4.82 -8.38
CA THR A 187 -48.05 -4.60 -9.23
C THR A 187 -47.59 -4.09 -10.60
N ARG A 188 -47.94 -4.86 -11.63
CA ARG A 188 -47.73 -4.58 -13.05
C ARG A 188 -48.87 -3.66 -13.51
N THR A 189 -48.57 -2.40 -13.85
CA THR A 189 -49.51 -1.55 -14.61
C THR A 189 -49.03 -1.50 -16.07
N VAL A 190 -49.87 -2.05 -16.93
CA VAL A 190 -49.80 -1.93 -18.39
C VAL A 190 -50.60 -0.68 -18.75
N GLN A 191 -50.04 0.26 -19.52
CA GLN A 191 -50.89 1.04 -20.43
C GLN A 191 -50.11 1.57 -21.63
N SER A 192 -50.61 1.18 -22.80
CA SER A 192 -50.32 1.72 -24.12
C SER A 192 -51.28 2.85 -24.43
N ALA A 193 -50.77 3.93 -25.02
CA ALA A 193 -51.34 4.73 -26.13
C ALA A 193 -50.39 5.89 -26.41
#